data_AF-A0AAD0HL10-F1
#
_entry.id   AF-A0AAD0HL10-F1
#
_cell.length_a   1.000
_cell.length_b   1.000
_cell.length_c   1.000
_cell.angle_alpha   90.00
_cell.angle_beta   90.00
_cell.angle_gamma   90.00
#
_symmetry.space_group_name_H-M   'P 1'
#
loop_
_entity.id
_entity.type
_entity.pdbx_description
1 polymer ?
#
loop_
_entity_poly.entity_id
_entity_poly.type
_entity_poly.pdbx_seq_one_letter_code
_entity_poly.pdbx_strand_id
1 'polypeptide(L)'
;MLNVLLENPTHFDEDFAEIEKKAGNITESIWQEVGQQIMFSKVIEESITVHKKIMLEGKESNLKVDFQVKPPEDRGEEMYVGVIYSGHEVQK
;
A
#
# COMPACT_ATOMS: atom_id res chain seq x y z
N MET A 1 10.50 -17.64 3.35
CA MET A 1 9.79 -16.81 2.36
C MET A 1 9.77 -15.38 2.91
N LEU A 2 9.84 -14.36 2.05
CA LEU A 2 9.72 -12.95 2.51
C LEU A 2 8.24 -12.59 2.51
N ASN A 3 7.69 -12.26 3.67
CA ASN A 3 6.29 -11.89 3.84
C ASN A 3 6.17 -10.39 4.10
N VAL A 4 5.09 -9.77 3.61
CA VAL A 4 4.82 -8.34 3.81
C VAL A 4 3.62 -8.21 4.74
N LEU A 5 3.75 -7.37 5.77
CA LEU A 5 2.72 -7.17 6.79
C LEU A 5 2.36 -5.69 6.89
N LEU A 6 1.07 -5.37 6.75
CA LEU A 6 0.56 -4.04 7.06
C LEU A 6 0.43 -3.91 8.58
N GLU A 7 1.15 -2.97 9.17
CA GLU A 7 1.19 -2.83 10.62
C GLU A 7 0.08 -1.95 11.20
N ASN A 8 -0.52 -1.08 10.40
CA ASN A 8 -1.61 -0.20 10.81
C ASN A 8 -2.87 -0.40 9.94
N PRO A 9 -3.40 -1.62 9.82
CA PRO A 9 -4.50 -1.94 8.91
C PRO A 9 -5.75 -1.11 9.15
N THR A 10 -6.07 -0.79 10.42
CA THR A 10 -7.24 0.04 10.76
C THR A 10 -7.19 1.42 10.10
N HIS A 11 -6.04 2.10 10.11
CA HIS A 11 -5.92 3.43 9.47
C HIS A 11 -6.05 3.35 7.96
N PHE A 12 -5.48 2.30 7.37
CA PHE A 12 -5.59 2.04 5.94
C PHE A 12 -7.06 1.74 5.55
N ASP A 13 -7.72 0.84 6.26
CA ASP A 13 -9.11 0.46 5.98
C ASP A 13 -10.08 1.64 6.15
N GLU A 14 -9.89 2.48 7.17
CA GLU A 14 -10.70 3.67 7.41
C GLU A 14 -10.58 4.71 6.29
N ASP A 15 -9.35 5.04 5.88
CA ASP A 15 -9.11 6.00 4.79
C ASP A 15 -9.63 5.49 3.44
N PHE A 16 -9.53 4.19 3.19
CA PHE A 16 -9.95 3.59 1.93
C PHE A 16 -11.44 3.26 1.85
N ALA A 17 -12.15 3.13 2.98
CA ALA A 17 -13.57 2.82 2.98
C ALA A 17 -14.42 3.83 2.19
N GLU A 18 -14.07 5.12 2.20
CA GLU A 18 -14.78 6.14 1.41
C GLU A 18 -14.39 6.12 -0.07
N ILE A 19 -13.11 5.88 -0.37
CA ILE A 19 -12.62 5.81 -1.74
C ILE A 19 -13.23 4.60 -2.45
N GLU A 20 -13.26 3.43 -1.79
CA GLU A 20 -13.77 2.20 -2.38
C GLU A 20 -15.28 2.25 -2.65
N LYS A 21 -16.05 2.95 -1.79
CA LYS A 21 -17.47 3.21 -2.05
C LYS A 21 -17.70 3.97 -3.36
N LYS A 22 -16.75 4.83 -3.77
CA LYS A 22 -16.87 5.70 -4.95
C LYS A 22 -16.17 5.12 -6.18
N ALA A 23 -15.04 4.44 -6.00
CA ALA A 23 -14.16 3.99 -7.07
C ALA A 23 -14.15 2.46 -7.29
N GLY A 24 -14.80 1.69 -6.41
CA GLY A 24 -14.71 0.23 -6.38
C GLY A 24 -13.52 -0.28 -5.55
N ASN A 25 -13.36 -1.60 -5.45
CA ASN A 25 -12.27 -2.22 -4.70
C ASN A 25 -10.92 -1.89 -5.37
N ILE A 26 -10.05 -1.20 -4.63
CA ILE A 26 -8.72 -0.80 -5.08
C ILE A 26 -7.61 -1.25 -4.12
N THR A 27 -7.97 -1.57 -2.87
CA THR A 27 -7.03 -1.94 -1.80
C THR A 27 -6.22 -3.18 -2.16
N GLU A 28 -6.86 -4.20 -2.76
CA GLU A 28 -6.16 -5.41 -3.21
C GLU A 28 -5.07 -5.09 -4.25
N SER A 29 -5.37 -4.22 -5.22
CA SER A 29 -4.42 -3.83 -6.25
C SER A 29 -3.26 -3.00 -5.71
N ILE A 30 -3.51 -2.19 -4.67
CA ILE A 30 -2.47 -1.42 -3.98
C ILE A 30 -1.55 -2.38 -3.23
N TRP A 31 -2.13 -3.31 -2.47
CA TRP A 31 -1.38 -4.24 -1.65
C TRP A 31 -0.51 -5.20 -2.49
N GLN A 32 -1.05 -5.69 -3.62
CA GLN A 32 -0.27 -6.48 -4.57
C GLN A 32 0.95 -5.72 -5.11
N GLU A 33 0.80 -4.42 -5.38
CA GLU A 33 1.90 -3.60 -5.89
C GLU A 33 2.97 -3.35 -4.81
N VAL A 34 2.56 -3.06 -3.56
CA VAL A 34 3.49 -2.97 -2.42
C VAL A 34 4.29 -4.27 -2.27
N GLY A 35 3.61 -5.42 -2.32
CA GLY A 35 4.25 -6.73 -2.24
C GLY A 35 5.26 -6.96 -3.37
N GLN A 36 4.91 -6.61 -4.61
CA GLN A 36 5.81 -6.74 -5.75
C GLN A 36 7.03 -5.82 -5.63
N GLN A 37 6.84 -4.55 -5.24
CA GLN A 37 7.95 -3.62 -5.07
C GLN A 37 8.96 -4.13 -4.02
N ILE A 38 8.48 -4.68 -2.90
CA ILE A 38 9.34 -5.27 -1.86
C ILE A 38 10.05 -6.54 -2.37
N MET A 39 9.30 -7.46 -2.99
CA MET A 39 9.84 -8.76 -3.40
C MET A 39 10.86 -8.66 -4.54
N PHE A 40 10.69 -7.70 -5.45
CA PHE A 40 11.57 -7.54 -6.61
C PHE A 40 12.64 -6.46 -6.45
N SER A 41 12.62 -5.69 -5.36
CA SER A 41 13.68 -4.74 -5.11
C SER A 41 14.98 -5.44 -4.69
N LYS A 42 16.11 -4.93 -5.19
CA LYS A 42 17.44 -5.38 -4.76
C LYS A 42 17.80 -4.88 -3.36
N VAL A 43 17.17 -3.78 -2.94
CA VAL A 43 17.36 -3.14 -1.64
C VAL A 43 15.99 -2.72 -1.14
N ILE A 44 15.64 -3.11 0.08
CA ILE A 44 14.37 -2.68 0.68
C ILE A 44 14.50 -1.19 1.01
N GLU A 45 13.77 -0.38 0.25
CA GLU A 45 13.69 1.08 0.44
C GLU A 45 12.96 1.39 1.75
N GLU A 46 13.19 2.56 2.33
CA GLU A 46 12.53 3.00 3.57
C GLU A 46 11.07 3.45 3.33
N SER A 47 10.67 3.62 2.06
CA SER A 47 9.34 4.07 1.67
C SER A 47 8.92 3.47 0.34
N ILE A 48 7.61 3.24 0.18
CA ILE A 48 6.99 2.83 -1.08
C ILE A 48 5.86 3.79 -1.42
N THR A 49 5.80 4.19 -2.67
CA THR A 49 4.66 4.93 -3.22
C THR A 49 3.98 4.09 -4.29
N VAL A 50 2.65 3.97 -4.20
CA VAL A 50 1.81 3.33 -5.20
C VAL A 50 0.95 4.38 -5.88
N HIS A 51 0.87 4.31 -7.21
CA HIS A 51 0.03 5.19 -8.02
C HIS A 51 -1.09 4.40 -8.69
N LYS A 52 -2.35 4.77 -8.46
CA LYS A 52 -3.52 4.17 -9.12
C LYS A 52 -4.36 5.21 -9.82
N LYS A 53 -4.82 4.88 -11.03
CA LYS A 53 -5.91 5.62 -11.68
C LYS A 53 -7.23 5.13 -11.11
N ILE A 54 -8.06 6.06 -10.66
CA ILE A 54 -9.38 5.77 -10.12
C ILE A 54 -10.44 6.68 -10.77
N MET A 55 -11.67 6.21 -10.78
CA MET A 55 -12.82 7.01 -11.20
C MET A 55 -13.54 7.50 -9.95
N LEU A 56 -13.54 8.82 -9.73
CA LEU A 56 -14.27 9.45 -8.63
C LEU A 56 -15.28 10.43 -9.20
N GLU A 57 -16.55 10.25 -8.85
CA GLU A 57 -17.64 11.16 -9.24
C GLU A 57 -17.69 11.40 -10.77
N GLY A 58 -17.38 10.35 -11.55
CA GLY A 58 -17.37 10.38 -13.01
C GLY A 58 -16.13 11.05 -13.63
N LYS A 59 -15.09 11.37 -12.84
CA LYS A 59 -13.82 11.93 -13.33
C LYS A 59 -12.67 10.98 -13.05
N GLU A 60 -11.74 10.89 -14.00
CA GLU A 60 -10.45 10.22 -13.77
C GLU A 60 -9.66 11.03 -12.75
N SER A 61 -9.02 10.35 -11.81
CA SER A 61 -8.13 10.96 -10.82
C SER A 61 -6.96 10.02 -10.55
N ASN A 62 -5.82 10.59 -10.17
CA ASN A 62 -4.64 9.85 -9.76
C ASN A 62 -4.60 9.78 -8.22
N LEU A 63 -4.68 8.57 -7.70
CA LEU A 63 -4.46 8.27 -6.30
C LEU A 63 -2.98 7.94 -6.09
N LYS A 64 -2.33 8.69 -5.20
CA LYS A 64 -1.01 8.39 -4.67
C LYS A 64 -1.17 7.84 -3.26
N VAL A 65 -0.53 6.72 -2.95
CA VAL A 65 -0.59 6.06 -1.64
C VAL A 65 0.82 5.83 -1.14
N ASP A 66 1.13 6.35 0.03
CA ASP A 66 2.48 6.32 0.60
C ASP A 66 2.56 5.35 1.78
N PHE A 67 3.64 4.56 1.82
CA PHE A 67 3.95 3.62 2.87
C PHE A 67 5.37 3.86 3.38
N GLN A 68 5.56 3.78 4.69
CA GLN A 68 6.87 3.59 5.30
C GLN A 68 7.17 2.10 5.38
N VAL A 69 8.40 1.72 5.13
CA VAL A 69 8.86 0.34 5.11
C VAL A 69 9.87 0.15 6.23
N LYS A 70 9.68 -0.89 7.03
CA LYS A 70 10.63 -1.27 8.07
C LYS A 70 11.68 -2.23 7.53
N PRO A 71 12.87 -2.25 8.15
CA PRO A 71 13.86 -3.30 7.87
C PRO A 71 13.25 -4.70 8.06
N PRO A 72 13.72 -5.70 7.28
CA PRO A 72 13.31 -7.08 7.48
C PRO A 72 13.54 -7.56 8.90
N GLU A 73 12.54 -8.23 9.46
CA GLU A 73 12.59 -8.86 10.76
C GLU A 73 12.51 -10.38 10.59
N ASP A 74 13.46 -11.10 11.20
CA ASP A 74 13.41 -12.55 11.32
C ASP A 74 12.47 -12.92 12.48
N ARG A 75 11.39 -13.63 12.19
CA ARG A 75 10.42 -14.13 13.19
C ARG A 75 10.49 -15.65 13.33
N GLY A 76 11.65 -16.24 13.08
CA GLY A 76 11.92 -17.66 13.24
C GLY A 76 11.89 -18.40 11.90
N GLU A 77 10.71 -18.82 11.46
CA GLU A 77 10.57 -19.60 10.21
C GLU A 77 10.45 -18.72 8.96
N GLU A 78 10.16 -17.42 9.15
CA GLU A 78 9.87 -16.49 8.07
C GLU A 78 10.47 -15.11 8.33
N MET A 79 10.83 -14.45 7.23
CA MET A 79 11.30 -13.07 7.24
C MET A 79 10.15 -12.16 6.87
N TYR A 80 9.94 -11.11 7.64
CA TYR A 80 8.83 -10.18 7.46
C TYR A 80 9.35 -8.78 7.16
N VAL A 81 8.68 -8.09 6.24
CA VAL A 81 8.83 -6.66 6.02
C VAL A 81 7.56 -5.99 6.50
N GLY A 82 7.68 -5.22 7.59
CA GLY A 82 6.60 -4.38 8.06
C GLY A 82 6.43 -3.17 7.16
N VAL A 83 5.20 -2.86 6.79
CA VAL A 83 4.84 -1.63 6.09
C VAL A 83 3.77 -0.88 6.86
N ILE A 84 3.93 0.44 6.93
CA ILE A 84 3.03 1.35 7.64
C ILE A 84 2.44 2.29 6.59
N TYR A 85 1.13 2.24 6.42
CA TYR A 85 0.40 3.22 5.63
C TYR A 85 0.60 4.63 6.22
N SER A 86 1.07 5.57 5.39
CA SER A 86 1.46 6.92 5.81
C SER A 86 0.49 8.01 5.34
N GLY A 87 -0.43 7.68 4.42
CA GLY A 87 -1.38 8.62 3.86
C GLY A 87 -1.63 8.40 2.38
N HIS A 88 -2.61 9.13 1.85
CA HIS A 88 -2.91 9.17 0.43
C HIS A 88 -3.24 10.58 -0.05
N GLU A 89 -3.06 10.81 -1.35
CA GLU A 89 -3.45 12.04 -2.03
C GLU A 89 -4.24 11.71 -3.30
N VAL A 90 -5.34 12.43 -3.53
CA VAL A 90 -6.12 12.34 -4.76
C VAL A 90 -5.89 13.60 -5.60
N GLN A 91 -5.31 13.43 -6.77
CA GLN A 91 -5.07 14.49 -7.73
C GLN A 91 -6.06 14.37 -8.89
N LYS A 92 -6.82 15.45 -9.14
CA LYS A 92 -7.85 15.54 -10.19
C LYS A 92 -7.29 15.92 -11.55
#